data_AF-A0ABD2YML9-F1
#
_entry.id   AF-A0ABD2YML9-F1
#
_cell.length_a   1.000
_cell.length_b   1.000
_cell.length_c   1.000
_cell.angle_alpha   90.00
_cell.angle_beta   90.00
_cell.angle_gamma   90.00
#
_symmetry.space_group_name_H-M   'P 1'
#
loop_
_entity.id
_entity.type
_entity.pdbx_description
1 polymer ?
#
loop_
_entity_poly.entity_id
_entity_poly.type
_entity_poly.pdbx_seq_one_letter_code
_entity_poly.pdbx_strand_id
1 'polypeptide(L)'
;MPFVLVIESARILTRSKLFLPRLKLIVQNDVREWFIVFVSKAPVHNDQATKMAKKVYAKLEVEFSLKKRERCCKLDIDGPAGNFWEDLELKVLECIRNTLDWGIQFYEDEIRKLSEQLLVPIWNFCNLFILKVVKVMLILRKLVL
;
A
#
# COMPACT_ATOMS: atom_id res chain seq x y z
N MET A 1 -3.81 2.99 8.58
CA MET A 1 -3.17 1.66 8.73
C MET A 1 -3.07 1.06 7.33
N PRO A 2 -1.85 0.82 6.82
CA PRO A 2 -1.67 0.12 5.55
C PRO A 2 -2.25 -1.29 5.65
N PHE A 3 -2.79 -1.81 4.56
CA PHE A 3 -3.32 -3.18 4.51
C PHE A 3 -2.56 -4.01 3.47
N VAL A 4 -2.32 -5.27 3.81
CA VAL A 4 -1.59 -6.22 2.96
C VAL A 4 -2.59 -7.09 2.22
N LEU A 5 -2.54 -7.09 0.89
CA LEU A 5 -3.30 -8.02 0.05
C LEU A 5 -2.42 -9.24 -0.28
N VAL A 6 -2.73 -10.38 0.34
CA VAL A 6 -2.05 -11.64 0.02
C VAL A 6 -2.83 -12.40 -1.05
N ILE A 7 -2.16 -12.73 -2.16
CA ILE A 7 -2.72 -13.41 -3.32
C ILE A 7 -1.99 -14.72 -3.55
N GLU A 8 -2.71 -15.84 -3.53
CA GLU A 8 -2.14 -17.17 -3.62
C GLU A 8 -2.35 -17.81 -5.01
N SER A 9 -1.27 -18.30 -5.63
CA SER A 9 -1.25 -18.85 -7.00
C SER A 9 -2.19 -20.03 -7.20
N ALA A 10 -2.40 -20.87 -6.17
CA ALA A 10 -3.34 -21.99 -6.22
C ALA A 10 -4.80 -21.54 -6.46
N ARG A 11 -5.17 -20.32 -6.04
CA ARG A 11 -6.50 -19.74 -6.30
C ARG A 11 -6.59 -19.05 -7.66
N ILE A 12 -5.44 -18.65 -8.22
CA ILE A 12 -5.39 -17.88 -9.48
C ILE A 12 -5.44 -18.80 -10.70
N LEU A 13 -4.79 -19.98 -10.63
CA LEU A 13 -4.84 -20.98 -11.71
C LEU A 13 -6.30 -21.39 -12.01
N THR A 14 -7.14 -21.44 -10.97
CA THR A 14 -8.54 -21.87 -11.08
C THR A 14 -9.49 -20.77 -11.58
N ARG A 15 -9.16 -19.47 -11.45
CA ARG A 15 -10.09 -18.34 -11.76
C ARG A 15 -9.42 -17.05 -12.26
N SER A 16 -8.45 -17.14 -13.15
CA SER A 16 -7.68 -16.00 -13.66
C SER A 16 -8.50 -14.83 -14.25
N LYS A 17 -9.70 -15.08 -14.80
CA LYS A 17 -10.56 -14.04 -15.41
C LYS A 17 -11.41 -13.24 -14.43
N LEU A 18 -11.71 -13.77 -13.24
CA LEU A 18 -12.62 -13.12 -12.27
C LEU A 18 -11.87 -12.25 -11.25
N PHE A 19 -10.57 -12.49 -11.09
CA PHE A 19 -9.80 -11.96 -9.97
C PHE A 19 -9.34 -10.50 -10.17
N LEU A 20 -8.79 -10.15 -11.33
CA LEU A 20 -8.30 -8.80 -11.61
C LEU A 20 -9.37 -7.70 -11.44
N PRO A 21 -10.61 -7.86 -11.92
CA PRO A 21 -11.66 -6.85 -11.71
C PRO A 21 -11.98 -6.61 -10.23
N ARG A 22 -11.98 -7.66 -9.41
CA ARG A 22 -12.22 -7.53 -7.96
C ARG A 22 -11.07 -6.86 -7.24
N LEU A 23 -9.83 -7.17 -7.63
CA LEU A 23 -8.65 -6.52 -7.08
C LEU A 23 -8.62 -5.02 -7.40
N LYS A 24 -9.03 -4.62 -8.62
CA LYS A 24 -9.20 -3.21 -8.98
C LYS A 24 -10.18 -2.49 -8.07
N LEU A 25 -11.34 -3.08 -7.78
CA LEU A 25 -12.33 -2.47 -6.89
C LEU A 25 -11.78 -2.23 -5.48
N ILE A 26 -10.96 -3.15 -4.96
CA ILE A 26 -10.34 -3.00 -3.64
C ILE A 26 -9.27 -1.89 -3.68
N VAL A 27 -8.47 -1.87 -4.74
CA VAL A 27 -7.38 -0.91 -4.96
C VAL A 27 -7.88 0.51 -5.25
N GLN A 28 -9.04 0.65 -5.90
CA GLN A 28 -9.67 1.93 -6.21
C GLN A 28 -10.12 2.70 -4.96
N ASN A 29 -10.15 2.06 -3.79
CA ASN A 29 -10.36 2.76 -2.53
C ASN A 29 -9.06 3.48 -2.11
N ASP A 30 -8.83 4.65 -2.71
CA ASP A 30 -7.62 5.49 -2.58
C ASP A 30 -7.33 5.98 -1.14
N VAL A 31 -8.23 5.75 -0.18
CA VAL A 31 -8.10 6.24 1.20
C VAL A 31 -7.04 5.47 1.99
N ARG A 32 -6.70 4.24 1.58
CA ARG A 32 -5.80 3.38 2.36
C ARG A 32 -4.60 2.94 1.52
N GLU A 33 -3.40 3.07 2.08
CA GLU A 33 -2.19 2.55 1.45
C GLU A 33 -2.21 1.01 1.43
N TRP A 34 -1.72 0.43 0.33
CA TRP A 34 -1.77 -1.00 0.08
C TRP A 34 -0.61 -1.47 -0.79
N PHE A 35 -0.27 -2.74 -0.61
CA PHE A 35 0.62 -3.50 -1.47
C PHE A 35 0.15 -4.96 -1.57
N ILE A 36 0.68 -5.66 -2.56
CA ILE A 36 0.31 -7.02 -2.96
C ILE A 36 1.47 -7.97 -2.69
N VAL A 37 1.19 -9.08 -2.04
CA VAL A 37 2.10 -10.22 -1.93
C VAL A 37 1.55 -11.36 -2.77
N PHE A 38 2.26 -11.72 -3.83
CA PHE A 38 1.95 -12.85 -4.69
C PHE A 38 2.69 -14.09 -4.20
N VAL A 39 1.95 -15.12 -3.80
CA VAL A 39 2.49 -16.37 -3.28
C VAL A 39 2.37 -17.47 -4.34
N SER A 40 3.49 -17.93 -4.86
CA SER A 40 3.59 -19.01 -5.83
C SER A 40 3.82 -20.35 -5.14
N LYS A 41 2.93 -21.32 -5.42
CA LYS A 41 3.02 -22.73 -5.00
C LYS A 41 3.21 -23.66 -6.20
N ALA A 42 3.78 -23.14 -7.29
CA ALA A 42 3.98 -23.94 -8.49
C ALA A 42 5.08 -24.98 -8.21
N PRO A 43 4.80 -26.29 -8.33
CA PRO A 43 5.81 -27.31 -8.10
C PRO A 43 6.96 -27.17 -9.10
N VAL A 44 8.20 -27.32 -8.62
CA VAL A 44 9.41 -27.15 -9.45
C VAL A 44 9.43 -28.08 -10.67
N HIS A 45 8.78 -29.24 -10.58
CA HIS A 45 8.66 -30.22 -11.66
C HIS A 45 7.56 -29.92 -12.69
N ASN A 46 6.73 -28.89 -12.45
CA ASN A 46 5.62 -28.52 -13.34
C ASN A 46 5.89 -27.18 -14.03
N ASP A 47 6.61 -27.25 -15.15
CA ASP A 47 6.99 -26.10 -15.97
C ASP A 47 5.81 -25.26 -16.45
N GLN A 48 4.65 -25.88 -16.72
CA GLN A 48 3.46 -25.16 -17.17
C GLN A 48 2.88 -24.28 -16.06
N ALA A 49 2.78 -24.82 -14.84
CA ALA A 49 2.31 -24.06 -13.68
C ALA A 49 3.26 -22.90 -13.36
N THR A 50 4.57 -23.13 -13.42
CA THR A 50 5.60 -22.11 -13.16
C THR A 50 5.55 -20.98 -14.20
N LYS A 51 5.40 -21.31 -15.50
CA LYS A 51 5.24 -20.32 -16.58
C LYS A 51 3.97 -19.50 -16.40
N MET A 52 2.87 -20.14 -15.99
CA MET A 52 1.61 -19.44 -15.76
C MET A 52 1.69 -18.49 -14.56
N ALA A 53 2.28 -18.92 -13.44
CA ALA A 53 2.49 -18.09 -12.25
C ALA A 53 3.35 -16.85 -12.56
N LYS A 54 4.44 -17.03 -13.32
CA LYS A 54 5.29 -15.91 -13.80
C LYS A 54 4.49 -14.92 -14.66
N LYS A 55 3.67 -15.42 -15.60
CA LYS A 55 2.85 -14.56 -16.47
C LYS A 55 1.82 -13.76 -15.68
N VAL A 56 1.20 -14.37 -14.67
CA VAL A 56 0.25 -13.69 -13.78
C VAL A 56 0.95 -12.60 -12.98
N TYR A 57 2.10 -12.92 -12.37
CA TYR A 57 2.86 -11.96 -11.58
C TYR A 57 3.30 -10.74 -12.41
N ALA A 58 3.87 -10.97 -13.59
CA ALA A 58 4.26 -9.88 -14.49
C ALA A 58 3.08 -8.97 -14.86
N LYS A 59 1.88 -9.54 -15.02
CA LYS A 59 0.67 -8.75 -15.25
C LYS A 59 0.29 -7.92 -14.03
N LEU A 60 0.37 -8.49 -12.82
CA LEU A 60 0.11 -7.75 -11.58
C LEU A 60 1.09 -6.57 -11.42
N GLU A 61 2.38 -6.78 -11.67
CA GLU A 61 3.38 -5.72 -11.57
C GLU A 61 3.08 -4.55 -12.50
N VAL A 62 2.80 -4.84 -13.79
CA VAL A 62 2.47 -3.80 -14.78
C VAL A 62 1.20 -3.05 -14.40
N GLU A 63 0.20 -3.75 -13.88
CA GLU A 63 -1.13 -3.19 -13.62
C GLU A 63 -1.22 -2.42 -12.30
N PHE A 64 -0.43 -2.81 -11.30
CA PHE A 64 -0.53 -2.26 -9.93
C PHE A 64 0.68 -1.45 -9.48
N SER A 65 1.83 -1.52 -10.17
CA SER A 65 3.02 -0.71 -9.85
C SER A 65 3.06 0.63 -10.61
N LEU A 66 1.90 1.28 -10.72
CA LEU A 66 1.76 2.56 -11.41
C LEU A 66 2.39 3.71 -10.60
N LYS A 67 2.75 4.81 -11.29
CA LYS A 67 3.29 6.05 -10.69
C LYS A 67 4.61 5.86 -9.91
N LYS A 68 5.49 4.96 -10.36
CA LYS A 68 6.79 4.62 -9.72
C LYS A 68 6.68 4.04 -8.29
N ARG A 69 5.52 3.51 -7.90
CA ARG A 69 5.38 2.82 -6.62
C ARG A 69 5.50 1.32 -6.84
N GLU A 70 6.49 0.69 -6.23
CA GLU A 70 6.66 -0.76 -6.29
C GLU A 70 5.72 -1.45 -5.31
N ARG A 71 4.53 -1.85 -5.78
CA ARG A 71 3.46 -2.36 -4.90
C ARG A 71 3.33 -3.88 -4.86
N CYS A 72 4.19 -4.64 -5.52
CA CYS A 72 4.05 -6.09 -5.67
C CYS A 72 5.31 -6.82 -5.19
N CYS A 73 5.16 -7.86 -4.37
CA CYS A 73 6.23 -8.82 -4.04
C CYS A 73 5.87 -10.22 -4.53
N LYS A 74 6.88 -11.05 -4.82
CA LYS A 74 6.69 -12.47 -5.13
C LYS A 74 7.38 -13.35 -4.09
N LEU A 75 6.60 -14.25 -3.49
CA LEU A 75 7.09 -15.33 -2.64
C LEU A 75 6.94 -16.65 -3.40
N ASP A 76 8.04 -17.29 -3.75
CA ASP A 76 8.04 -18.67 -4.27
C ASP A 76 8.25 -19.65 -3.11
N ILE A 77 7.24 -20.46 -2.77
CA ILE A 77 7.31 -21.40 -1.63
C ILE A 77 8.25 -22.57 -1.93
N ASP A 78 8.18 -23.11 -3.15
CA ASP A 78 9.00 -24.24 -3.59
C ASP A 78 10.29 -23.77 -4.31
N GLY A 79 10.53 -22.45 -4.35
CA GLY A 79 11.71 -21.86 -4.98
C GLY A 79 12.85 -21.66 -3.97
N PRO A 80 14.06 -21.30 -4.45
CA PRO A 80 15.13 -20.85 -3.56
C PRO A 80 14.62 -19.65 -2.74
N ALA A 81 14.98 -19.61 -1.45
CA ALA A 81 14.69 -18.49 -0.57
C ALA A 81 15.42 -17.24 -1.08
N GLY A 82 14.79 -16.51 -2.01
CA GLY A 82 15.29 -15.24 -2.51
C GLY A 82 15.13 -14.15 -1.45
N ASN A 83 15.56 -12.93 -1.79
CA ASN A 83 15.51 -11.73 -0.94
C ASN A 83 14.08 -11.20 -0.70
N PHE A 84 13.06 -12.06 -0.75
CA PHE A 84 11.66 -11.69 -0.55
C PHE A 84 11.42 -10.95 0.77
N TRP A 85 12.08 -11.37 1.85
CA TRP A 85 11.93 -10.74 3.15
C TRP A 85 12.47 -9.30 3.17
N GLU A 86 13.58 -9.04 2.49
CA GLU A 86 14.14 -7.70 2.33
C GLU A 86 13.20 -6.84 1.48
N ASP A 87 12.72 -7.36 0.35
CA ASP A 87 11.75 -6.68 -0.52
C ASP A 87 10.43 -6.36 0.21
N LEU A 88 9.96 -7.30 1.04
CA LEU A 88 8.77 -7.14 1.86
C LEU A 88 8.97 -6.05 2.90
N GLU A 89 10.10 -6.06 3.61
CA GLU A 89 10.44 -5.06 4.62
C GLU A 89 10.48 -3.66 3.99
N LEU A 90 11.18 -3.50 2.86
CA LEU A 90 11.26 -2.23 2.14
C LEU A 90 9.89 -1.70 1.74
N LYS A 91 9.00 -2.57 1.24
CA LYS A 91 7.63 -2.18 0.84
C LYS A 91 6.72 -1.86 2.00
N VAL A 92 6.86 -2.56 3.13
CA VAL A 92 6.14 -2.24 4.37
C VAL A 92 6.58 -0.88 4.88
N LEU A 93 7.89 -0.62 4.95
CA LEU A 93 8.44 0.67 5.35
C LEU A 93 7.96 1.80 4.43
N GLU A 94 7.97 1.60 3.12
CA GLU A 94 7.48 2.59 2.16
C GLU A 94 5.98 2.87 2.35
N CYS A 95 5.16 1.84 2.57
CA CYS A 95 3.72 2.01 2.81
C CYS A 95 3.43 2.78 4.11
N ILE A 96 4.18 2.49 5.17
CA ILE A 96 4.08 3.23 6.44
C ILE A 96 4.46 4.69 6.22
N ARG A 97 5.60 4.94 5.56
CA ARG A 97 6.07 6.30 5.26
C ARG A 97 5.03 7.09 4.46
N ASN A 98 4.50 6.51 3.38
CA ASN A 98 3.50 7.15 2.53
C ASN A 98 2.20 7.46 3.30
N THR A 99 1.76 6.54 4.19
CA THR A 99 0.58 6.77 5.04
C THR A 99 0.80 7.94 6.00
N LEU A 100 1.99 8.03 6.61
CA LEU A 100 2.33 9.10 7.53
C LEU A 100 2.47 10.44 6.81
N ASP A 101 3.12 10.46 5.63
CA ASP A 101 3.28 11.66 4.82
C ASP A 101 1.93 12.22 4.38
N TRP A 102 1.01 11.36 3.93
CA TRP A 102 -0.35 11.77 3.59
C TRP A 102 -1.09 12.34 4.80
N GLY A 103 -0.96 11.71 5.97
CA GLY A 103 -1.54 12.22 7.22
C GLY A 103 -1.02 13.61 7.56
N ILE A 104 0.30 13.81 7.48
CA ILE A 104 0.93 15.12 7.72
C ILE A 104 0.34 16.15 6.75
N GLN A 105 0.39 15.88 5.44
CA GLN A 105 -0.12 16.79 4.39
C GLN A 105 -1.58 17.19 4.64
N PHE A 106 -2.43 16.22 4.97
CA PHE A 106 -3.83 16.48 5.31
C PHE A 106 -3.97 17.47 6.47
N TYR A 107 -3.21 17.28 7.55
CA TYR A 107 -3.23 18.22 8.67
C TYR A 107 -2.66 19.60 8.30
N GLU A 108 -1.63 19.68 7.44
CA GLU A 108 -1.11 20.98 6.98
C GLU A 108 -2.18 21.76 6.20
N ASP A 109 -2.90 21.07 5.32
CA ASP A 109 -3.96 21.66 4.50
C ASP A 109 -5.13 22.13 5.35
N GLU A 110 -5.57 21.33 6.33
CA GLU A 110 -6.65 21.71 7.24
C GLU A 110 -6.25 22.88 8.16
N ILE A 111 -5.02 22.90 8.67
CA ILE A 111 -4.49 24.03 9.44
C ILE A 111 -4.46 25.29 8.58
N ARG A 112 -4.07 25.20 7.30
CA ARG A 112 -4.04 26.35 6.38
C ARG A 112 -5.44 26.92 6.18
N LYS A 113 -6.42 26.08 5.83
CA LYS A 113 -7.83 26.49 5.66
C LYS A 113 -8.41 27.14 6.91
N LEU A 114 -8.18 26.55 8.09
CA LEU A 114 -8.66 27.13 9.35
C LEU A 114 -7.95 28.43 9.69
N SER A 115 -6.68 28.59 9.32
CA SER A 115 -5.94 29.84 9.51
C SER A 115 -6.49 30.95 8.61
N GLU A 116 -6.90 30.65 7.39
CA GLU A 116 -7.55 31.61 6.49
C GLU A 116 -8.92 32.07 7.04
N GLN A 117 -9.62 31.19 7.77
CA GLN A 117 -10.90 31.50 8.42
C GLN A 117 -10.76 32.26 9.75
N LEU A 118 -9.54 32.52 10.25
CA LEU A 118 -9.33 33.30 11.48
C LEU A 118 -9.95 34.71 11.41
N LEU A 119 -10.19 35.22 10.21
CA LEU A 119 -10.75 36.55 9.96
C LEU A 119 -12.28 36.57 9.94
N VAL A 120 -12.98 35.42 10.01
CA VAL A 120 -14.45 35.39 10.03
C VAL A 120 -15.02 35.44 11.46
N PRO A 121 -16.11 36.19 11.73
CA PRO A 121 -16.55 36.49 13.11
C PRO A 121 -17.17 35.33 13.92
N ILE A 122 -17.10 34.07 13.47
CA ILE A 122 -17.72 32.89 14.13
C ILE A 122 -16.72 31.72 14.21
N TRP A 123 -15.43 32.02 14.21
CA TRP A 123 -14.39 30.99 14.11
C TRP A 123 -14.17 30.20 15.42
N ASN A 124 -13.92 28.89 15.30
CA ASN A 124 -13.74 27.97 16.42
C ASN A 124 -12.25 27.61 16.64
N PHE A 125 -11.64 28.21 17.66
CA PHE A 125 -10.23 28.02 18.03
C PHE A 125 -9.86 26.58 18.40
N CYS A 126 -10.77 25.84 19.03
CA CYS A 126 -10.49 24.50 19.53
C CYS A 126 -10.10 23.53 18.41
N ASN A 127 -10.69 23.68 17.22
CA ASN A 127 -10.39 22.84 16.07
C ASN A 127 -8.95 23.05 15.56
N LEU A 128 -8.49 24.30 15.45
CA LEU A 128 -7.13 24.60 15.02
C LEU A 128 -6.09 24.10 16.03
N PHE A 129 -6.37 24.30 17.32
CA PHE A 129 -5.46 23.87 18.39
C PHE A 129 -5.27 22.35 18.38
N ILE A 130 -6.36 21.57 18.31
CA ILE A 130 -6.31 20.11 18.25
C ILE A 130 -5.49 19.63 17.05
N LEU A 131 -5.72 20.19 15.85
CA LEU A 131 -5.02 19.77 14.63
C LEU A 131 -3.51 20.09 14.70
N LYS A 132 -3.12 21.25 15.26
CA LYS A 132 -1.71 21.60 15.47
C LYS A 132 -1.02 20.63 16.43
N VAL A 133 -1.66 20.28 17.55
CA VAL A 133 -1.11 19.33 18.54
C VAL A 133 -0.96 17.93 17.94
N VAL A 134 -1.99 17.42 17.23
CA VAL A 134 -1.94 16.12 16.57
C VAL A 134 -0.83 16.06 15.51
N LYS A 135 -0.64 17.14 14.73
CA LYS A 135 0.45 17.23 13.75
C LYS A 135 1.83 17.13 14.41
N VAL A 136 2.07 17.86 15.51
CA VAL A 136 3.34 17.79 16.25
C VAL A 136 3.59 16.37 16.76
N MET A 137 2.56 15.71 17.29
CA MET A 137 2.66 14.33 17.75
C MET A 137 3.03 13.35 16.62
N LEU A 138 2.50 13.55 15.42
CA LEU A 138 2.82 12.75 14.23
C LEU A 138 4.25 12.97 13.74
N ILE A 139 4.73 14.22 13.74
CA ILE A 139 6.12 14.55 13.37
C ILE A 139 7.11 13.95 14.36
N LEU A 140 6.83 14.06 15.67
CA LEU A 140 7.67 13.44 16.70
C LEU A 140 7.73 11.92 16.54
N ARG A 141 6.62 11.26 16.19
CA ARG A 141 6.62 9.82 15.88
C ARG A 141 7.47 9.47 14.66
N LYS A 142 7.49 10.31 13.63
CA LYS A 142 8.32 10.10 12.43
C LYS A 142 9.82 10.28 12.68
N LEU A 143 10.22 11.06 13.69
CA LEU A 143 11.62 11.24 14.08
C LEU A 143 12.15 10.12 14.99
N VAL A 144 11.26 9.34 15.60
CA VAL A 144 11.60 8.28 16.56
C VAL A 144 11.54 6.87 15.94
N LEU A 145 10.89 6.72 14.77
CA LEU A 145 10.89 5.53 13.92
C LEU A 145 11.89 5.70 12.78
#